data_AF-A0A0A0CZF5-F1
#
_entry.id   AF-A0A0A0CZF5-F1
#
_cell.length_a   1.000
_cell.length_b   1.000
_cell.length_c   1.000
_cell.angle_alpha   90.00
_cell.angle_beta   90.00
_cell.angle_gamma   90.00
#
_symmetry.space_group_name_H-M   'P 1'
#
loop_
_entity.id
_entity.type
_entity.pdbx_description
1 polymer ?
#
loop_
_entity_poly.entity_id
_entity_poly.type
_entity_poly.pdbx_seq_one_letter_code
_entity_poly.pdbx_strand_id
1 'polypeptide(L)'
;MKKLINNPRHVLREMLEGFVDLHAGLALLEEEAVVIRADLPVPASRPVALLSGGGSGHEPAHAGYVGAGMLAGAIAGDVFTSPSVDAVLAGIRAASGPSGAVLVVKNYTGDRLNFGLAAELVREEGIPVEIVVVADDVALRDTVEPARRRGIAGTVLIHKLAGAAIRRGQDAGGVAALARAAAADLGTMGVALGACTVPTAG
;
A
#
# COMPACT_ATOMS: atom_id res chain seq x y z
N MET A 1 -12.07 25.94 13.51
CA MET A 1 -11.96 24.71 12.71
C MET A 1 -11.15 25.04 11.45
N LYS A 2 -10.00 24.38 11.22
CA LYS A 2 -9.13 24.59 10.04
C LYS A 2 -9.04 23.29 9.21
N LYS A 3 -10.19 22.74 8.81
CA LYS A 3 -10.30 21.50 8.03
C LYS A 3 -11.21 21.81 6.83
N LEU A 4 -10.78 21.49 5.61
CA LEU A 4 -11.61 21.59 4.40
C LEU A 4 -12.22 20.21 4.14
N ILE A 5 -13.34 19.93 4.80
CA ILE A 5 -14.05 18.66 4.72
C ILE A 5 -15.56 18.90 4.75
N ASN A 6 -16.33 18.02 4.13
CA ASN A 6 -17.78 17.99 4.30
C ASN A 6 -18.12 17.18 5.57
N ASN A 7 -18.50 15.91 5.41
CA ASN A 7 -18.80 15.01 6.51
C ASN A 7 -17.52 14.24 6.92
N PRO A 8 -17.09 14.26 8.20
CA PRO A 8 -15.94 13.49 8.68
C PRO A 8 -15.98 11.99 8.34
N ARG A 9 -17.17 11.40 8.17
CA ARG A 9 -17.35 9.99 7.78
C ARG A 9 -17.05 9.71 6.31
N HIS A 10 -17.10 10.73 5.45
CA HIS A 10 -16.94 10.57 4.00
C HIS A 10 -15.60 11.10 3.49
N VAL A 11 -14.74 11.63 4.37
CA VAL A 11 -13.45 12.26 4.01
C VAL A 11 -12.62 11.34 3.12
N LEU A 12 -12.52 10.05 3.46
CA LEU A 12 -11.79 9.07 2.66
C LEU A 12 -12.36 8.95 1.25
N ARG A 13 -13.68 8.71 1.16
CA ARG A 13 -14.34 8.45 -0.13
C ARG A 13 -14.29 9.68 -1.03
N GLU A 14 -14.67 10.85 -0.51
CA GLU A 14 -14.65 12.12 -1.26
C GLU A 14 -13.23 12.47 -1.74
N MET A 15 -12.21 12.21 -0.91
CA MET A 15 -10.81 12.42 -1.28
C MET A 15 -10.38 11.51 -2.44
N LEU A 16 -10.72 10.21 -2.38
CA LEU A 16 -10.33 9.27 -3.43
C LEU A 16 -11.08 9.51 -4.74
N GLU A 17 -12.37 9.85 -4.68
CA GLU A 17 -13.17 10.22 -5.85
C GLU A 17 -12.56 11.45 -6.53
N GLY A 18 -12.31 12.52 -5.78
CA GLY A 18 -11.64 13.71 -6.33
C GLY A 18 -10.24 13.41 -6.85
N PHE A 19 -9.50 12.50 -6.21
CA PHE A 19 -8.18 12.10 -6.68
C PHE A 19 -8.26 11.37 -8.04
N VAL A 20 -9.15 10.40 -8.22
CA VAL A 20 -9.26 9.67 -9.50
C VAL A 20 -9.88 10.53 -10.61
N ASP A 21 -10.79 11.45 -10.29
CA ASP A 21 -11.35 12.42 -11.25
C ASP A 21 -10.26 13.30 -11.89
N LEU A 22 -9.20 13.61 -11.13
CA LEU A 22 -8.06 14.40 -11.61
C LEU A 22 -7.00 13.57 -12.35
N HIS A 23 -7.09 12.23 -12.33
CA HIS A 23 -6.07 11.34 -12.86
C HIS A 23 -6.68 10.23 -13.72
N ALA A 24 -6.95 10.53 -14.99
CA ALA A 24 -7.63 9.63 -15.95
C ALA A 24 -6.97 8.25 -16.16
N GLY A 25 -5.72 8.05 -15.72
CA GLY A 25 -5.03 6.75 -15.74
C GLY A 25 -5.35 5.85 -14.54
N LEU A 26 -6.19 6.30 -13.61
CA LEU A 26 -6.54 5.61 -12.38
C LEU A 26 -8.05 5.32 -12.33
N ALA A 27 -8.40 4.29 -11.57
CA ALA A 27 -9.79 3.94 -11.28
C ALA A 27 -9.94 3.63 -9.79
N LEU A 28 -11.08 4.00 -9.22
CA LEU A 28 -11.49 3.66 -7.86
C LEU A 28 -12.51 2.51 -7.93
N LEU A 29 -12.31 1.46 -7.14
CA LEU A 29 -13.32 0.41 -7.03
C LEU A 29 -14.60 0.98 -6.39
N GLU A 30 -15.75 0.55 -6.90
CA GLU A 30 -17.04 1.14 -6.50
C GLU A 30 -17.33 0.93 -5.01
N GLU A 31 -17.19 -0.31 -4.55
CA GLU A 31 -17.56 -0.72 -3.18
C GLU A 31 -16.40 -0.61 -2.18
N GLU A 32 -15.17 -0.43 -2.66
CA GLU A 32 -13.96 -0.50 -1.83
C GLU A 32 -13.05 0.72 -2.04
N ALA A 33 -12.38 1.16 -0.98
CA ALA A 33 -11.43 2.28 -1.01
C ALA A 33 -10.08 1.85 -1.63
N VAL A 34 -10.13 1.37 -2.88
CA VAL A 34 -9.01 0.79 -3.60
C VAL A 34 -8.83 1.53 -4.92
N VAL A 35 -7.67 2.17 -5.06
CA VAL A 35 -7.26 2.82 -6.31
C VAL A 35 -6.37 1.88 -7.10
N ILE A 36 -6.68 1.65 -8.37
CA ILE A 36 -5.89 0.84 -9.30
C ILE A 36 -5.52 1.63 -10.54
N ARG A 37 -4.53 1.14 -11.28
CA ARG A 37 -4.29 1.58 -12.66
C ARG A 37 -5.48 1.21 -13.55
N ALA A 38 -5.96 2.16 -14.34
CA ALA A 38 -7.03 1.92 -15.32
C ALA A 38 -6.54 1.15 -16.56
N ASP A 39 -5.22 1.18 -16.83
CA ASP A 39 -4.59 0.55 -17.99
C ASP A 39 -4.04 -0.86 -17.72
N LEU A 40 -4.57 -1.56 -16.70
CA LEU A 40 -4.17 -2.94 -16.42
C LEU A 40 -4.51 -3.85 -17.61
N PRO A 41 -3.58 -4.70 -18.06
CA PRO A 41 -3.87 -5.71 -19.08
C PRO A 41 -4.97 -6.68 -18.65
N VAL A 42 -5.50 -7.45 -19.61
CA VAL A 42 -6.40 -8.56 -19.28
C VAL A 42 -5.73 -9.53 -18.31
N PRO A 43 -6.48 -10.13 -17.35
CA PRO A 43 -5.88 -10.89 -16.23
C PRO A 43 -4.81 -11.90 -16.61
N ALA A 44 -5.01 -12.65 -17.69
CA ALA A 44 -4.06 -13.65 -18.18
C ALA A 44 -2.69 -13.10 -18.63
N SER A 45 -2.60 -11.79 -18.89
CA SER A 45 -1.40 -11.10 -19.39
C SER A 45 -0.83 -10.08 -18.41
N ARG A 46 -1.39 -9.99 -17.20
CA ARG A 46 -0.92 -9.06 -16.19
C ARG A 46 0.46 -9.49 -15.68
N PRO A 47 1.43 -8.57 -15.58
CA PRO A 47 2.67 -8.84 -14.87
C PRO A 47 2.38 -8.98 -13.37
N VAL A 48 3.42 -9.28 -12.58
CA VAL A 48 3.35 -9.23 -11.12
C VAL A 48 2.71 -7.91 -10.66
N ALA A 49 1.65 -7.99 -9.86
CA ALA A 49 1.00 -6.81 -9.30
C ALA A 49 1.75 -6.34 -8.05
N LEU A 50 2.24 -5.09 -8.04
CA LEU A 50 2.75 -4.47 -6.82
C LEU A 50 1.63 -3.71 -6.12
N LEU A 51 1.29 -4.13 -4.91
CA LEU A 51 0.22 -3.52 -4.12
C LEU A 51 0.77 -3.02 -2.78
N SER A 52 0.17 -1.96 -2.27
CA SER A 52 0.46 -1.45 -0.93
C SER A 52 -0.79 -0.79 -0.36
N GLY A 53 -0.73 -0.36 0.90
CA GLY A 53 -1.88 0.23 1.56
C GLY A 53 -1.63 0.57 3.03
N GLY A 54 -2.73 0.83 3.71
CA GLY A 54 -2.79 1.20 5.12
C GLY A 54 -3.80 2.32 5.35
N GLY A 55 -3.81 2.86 6.57
CA GLY A 55 -4.68 3.98 6.91
C GLY A 55 -4.37 5.25 6.12
N SER A 56 -5.42 6.00 5.83
CA SER A 56 -5.35 7.30 5.14
C SER A 56 -4.84 8.40 6.06
N GLY A 57 -4.59 9.60 5.51
CA GLY A 57 -3.95 10.71 6.22
C GLY A 57 -2.43 10.75 6.05
N HIS A 58 -1.92 10.02 5.06
CA HIS A 58 -0.51 9.96 4.69
C HIS A 58 -0.28 10.33 3.21
N GLU A 59 -1.27 10.96 2.57
CA GLU A 59 -1.23 11.33 1.16
C GLU A 59 0.05 12.14 0.86
N PRO A 60 0.77 11.85 -0.24
CA PRO A 60 0.36 11.01 -1.37
C PRO A 60 0.46 9.50 -1.15
N ALA A 61 0.92 9.02 0.01
CA ALA A 61 0.96 7.60 0.32
C ALA A 61 -0.47 7.04 0.50
N HIS A 62 -0.94 6.05 -0.25
CA HIS A 62 -0.24 5.33 -1.34
C HIS A 62 -0.86 5.53 -2.73
N ALA A 63 -2.05 6.11 -2.82
CA ALA A 63 -2.75 6.32 -4.08
C ALA A 63 -1.94 7.17 -5.08
N GLY A 64 -1.16 8.15 -4.60
CA GLY A 64 -0.26 8.96 -5.41
C GLY A 64 0.94 8.20 -5.99
N TYR A 65 1.17 6.95 -5.59
CA TYR A 65 2.23 6.09 -6.10
C TYR A 65 1.71 4.97 -7.02
N VAL A 66 0.41 5.00 -7.36
CA VAL A 66 -0.20 4.10 -8.34
C VAL A 66 0.15 4.58 -9.74
N GLY A 67 0.84 3.74 -10.52
CA GLY A 67 1.32 4.11 -11.84
C GLY A 67 2.40 3.18 -12.39
N ALA A 68 2.71 3.35 -13.67
CA ALA A 68 3.70 2.54 -14.37
C ALA A 68 5.09 2.62 -13.70
N GLY A 69 5.65 1.46 -13.33
CA GLY A 69 6.96 1.38 -12.68
C GLY A 69 6.96 1.65 -11.17
N MET A 70 5.77 1.73 -10.56
CA MET A 70 5.52 1.73 -9.11
C MET A 70 4.35 0.77 -8.79
N LEU A 71 3.30 1.23 -8.09
CA LEU A 71 2.19 0.39 -7.66
C LEU A 71 1.19 0.13 -8.79
N ALA A 72 0.68 -1.09 -8.87
CA ALA A 72 -0.50 -1.44 -9.68
C ALA A 72 -1.80 -0.98 -9.02
N GLY A 73 -1.80 -0.85 -7.69
CA GLY A 73 -2.91 -0.35 -6.89
C GLY A 73 -2.53 -0.07 -5.43
N ALA A 74 -3.38 0.70 -4.77
CA ALA A 74 -3.25 1.12 -3.38
C ALA A 74 -4.58 0.90 -2.64
N ILE A 75 -4.52 0.24 -1.49
CA ILE A 75 -5.67 -0.07 -0.64
C ILE A 75 -5.67 0.90 0.54
N ALA A 76 -6.66 1.79 0.59
CA ALA A 76 -6.79 2.80 1.62
C ALA A 76 -7.79 2.35 2.70
N GLY A 77 -7.37 2.38 3.96
CA GLY A 77 -8.29 2.31 5.10
C GLY A 77 -8.70 3.69 5.58
N ASP A 78 -9.60 3.74 6.55
CA ASP A 78 -9.95 4.97 7.26
C ASP A 78 -8.71 5.70 7.80
N VAL A 79 -8.87 6.97 8.16
CA VAL A 79 -7.76 7.81 8.65
C VAL A 79 -7.05 7.10 9.83
N PHE A 80 -5.77 6.81 9.64
CA PHE A 80 -4.90 6.05 10.57
C PHE A 80 -5.36 4.64 10.96
N THR A 81 -6.22 4.00 10.17
CA THR A 81 -6.72 2.65 10.41
C THR A 81 -6.42 1.74 9.21
N SER A 82 -5.87 0.54 9.47
CA SER A 82 -5.60 -0.45 8.42
C SER A 82 -6.87 -0.75 7.60
N PRO A 83 -6.79 -0.91 6.28
CA PRO A 83 -7.93 -1.36 5.47
C PRO A 83 -8.40 -2.75 5.91
N SER A 84 -9.66 -3.06 5.65
CA SER A 84 -10.24 -4.38 5.93
C SER A 84 -9.56 -5.48 5.09
N VAL A 85 -9.70 -6.73 5.53
CA VAL A 85 -9.26 -7.90 4.76
C VAL A 85 -9.96 -7.91 3.39
N ASP A 86 -11.26 -7.64 3.35
CA ASP A 86 -12.06 -7.62 2.12
C ASP A 86 -11.57 -6.58 1.11
N ALA A 87 -11.20 -5.38 1.56
CA ALA A 87 -10.61 -4.35 0.70
C ALA A 87 -9.27 -4.80 0.11
N VAL A 88 -8.43 -5.48 0.91
CA VAL A 88 -7.15 -6.03 0.42
C VAL A 88 -7.39 -7.16 -0.58
N LEU A 89 -8.34 -8.07 -0.31
CA LEU A 89 -8.75 -9.13 -1.25
C LEU A 89 -9.21 -8.54 -2.58
N ALA A 90 -10.11 -7.53 -2.53
CA ALA A 90 -10.61 -6.85 -3.70
C ALA A 90 -9.46 -6.22 -4.51
N GLY A 91 -8.51 -5.56 -3.85
CA GLY A 91 -7.33 -5.00 -4.51
C GLY A 91 -6.45 -6.05 -5.18
N ILE A 92 -6.20 -7.20 -4.53
CA ILE A 92 -5.40 -8.27 -5.11
C ILE A 92 -6.11 -8.87 -6.32
N ARG A 93 -7.39 -9.22 -6.20
CA ARG A 93 -8.18 -9.80 -7.29
C ARG A 93 -8.32 -8.83 -8.47
N ALA A 94 -8.51 -7.54 -8.19
CA ALA A 94 -8.66 -6.53 -9.22
C ALA A 94 -7.36 -6.28 -10.01
N ALA A 95 -6.19 -6.34 -9.35
CA ALA A 95 -4.92 -5.93 -9.95
C ALA A 95 -4.02 -7.09 -10.44
N SER A 96 -4.19 -8.30 -9.91
CA SER A 96 -3.30 -9.44 -10.18
C SER A 96 -3.82 -10.38 -11.28
N GLY A 97 -2.98 -11.34 -11.65
CA GLY A 97 -3.24 -12.41 -12.61
C GLY A 97 -2.34 -13.62 -12.30
N PRO A 98 -2.11 -14.55 -13.25
CA PRO A 98 -1.29 -15.74 -13.00
C PRO A 98 0.16 -15.47 -12.54
N SER A 99 0.71 -14.29 -12.88
CA SER A 99 2.03 -13.86 -12.40
C SER A 99 2.08 -13.49 -10.91
N GLY A 100 0.93 -13.42 -10.24
CA GLY A 100 0.83 -13.18 -8.81
C GLY A 100 0.94 -11.71 -8.39
N ALA A 101 1.14 -11.49 -7.09
CA ALA A 101 1.25 -10.19 -6.46
C ALA A 101 2.37 -10.11 -5.42
N VAL A 102 2.90 -8.89 -5.21
CA VAL A 102 3.79 -8.55 -4.11
C VAL A 102 3.12 -7.45 -3.29
N LEU A 103 2.87 -7.72 -2.01
CA LEU A 103 2.29 -6.77 -1.06
C LEU A 103 3.40 -6.09 -0.28
N VAL A 104 3.58 -4.78 -0.45
CA VAL A 104 4.47 -3.98 0.38
C VAL A 104 3.68 -3.42 1.55
N VAL A 105 3.99 -3.88 2.76
CA VAL A 105 3.22 -3.63 3.98
C VAL A 105 4.06 -2.85 4.98
N LYS A 106 3.56 -1.72 5.46
CA LYS A 106 4.21 -0.97 6.55
C LYS A 106 4.09 -1.77 7.84
N ASN A 107 5.11 -1.80 8.69
CA ASN A 107 5.13 -2.63 9.90
C ASN A 107 4.26 -2.05 11.04
N TYR A 108 2.93 -2.15 10.87
CA TYR A 108 1.92 -1.91 11.87
C TYR A 108 1.09 -3.19 12.06
N THR A 109 0.65 -3.46 13.29
CA THR A 109 -0.06 -4.71 13.62
C THR A 109 -1.31 -4.91 12.75
N GLY A 110 -2.16 -3.89 12.62
CA GLY A 110 -3.37 -3.97 11.80
C GLY A 110 -3.07 -4.20 10.32
N ASP A 111 -2.05 -3.53 9.77
CA ASP A 111 -1.63 -3.70 8.38
C ASP A 111 -1.14 -5.15 8.16
N ARG A 112 -0.29 -5.67 9.05
CA ARG A 112 0.26 -7.04 8.94
C ARG A 112 -0.81 -8.12 9.03
N LEU A 113 -1.75 -8.00 9.97
CA LEU A 113 -2.80 -8.98 10.14
C LEU A 113 -3.75 -8.99 8.94
N ASN A 114 -4.21 -7.82 8.50
CA ASN A 114 -5.20 -7.74 7.42
C ASN A 114 -4.61 -8.13 6.07
N PHE A 115 -3.41 -7.62 5.72
CA PHE A 115 -2.74 -8.01 4.48
C PHE A 115 -2.26 -9.46 4.50
N GLY A 116 -1.83 -9.95 5.67
CA GLY A 116 -1.42 -11.34 5.86
C GLY A 116 -2.58 -12.30 5.59
N LEU A 117 -3.72 -12.08 6.25
CA LEU A 117 -4.90 -12.92 6.06
C LEU A 117 -5.43 -12.86 4.62
N ALA A 118 -5.48 -11.66 4.01
CA ALA A 118 -5.89 -11.53 2.61
C ALA A 118 -4.95 -12.29 1.65
N ALA A 119 -3.64 -12.28 1.91
CA ALA A 119 -2.68 -13.04 1.10
C ALA A 119 -2.88 -14.55 1.23
N GLU A 120 -3.16 -15.08 2.43
CA GLU A 120 -3.44 -16.51 2.60
C GLU A 120 -4.69 -16.92 1.83
N LEU A 121 -5.80 -16.17 1.96
CA LEU A 121 -7.05 -16.46 1.27
C LEU A 121 -6.90 -16.46 -0.26
N VAL A 122 -6.15 -15.50 -0.82
CA VAL A 122 -5.94 -15.42 -2.27
C VAL A 122 -4.98 -16.51 -2.79
N ARG A 123 -4.06 -16.99 -1.96
CA ARG A 123 -3.23 -18.15 -2.32
C ARG A 123 -4.06 -19.43 -2.44
N GLU A 124 -5.10 -19.59 -1.62
CA GLU A 124 -6.06 -20.71 -1.74
C GLU A 124 -6.83 -20.65 -3.07
N GLU A 125 -7.00 -19.46 -3.65
CA GLU A 125 -7.56 -19.26 -5.01
C GLU A 125 -6.55 -19.53 -6.14
N GLY A 126 -5.30 -19.88 -5.81
CA GLY A 126 -4.25 -20.20 -6.77
C GLY A 126 -3.48 -19.00 -7.30
N ILE A 127 -3.64 -17.81 -6.73
CA ILE A 127 -2.85 -16.63 -7.09
C ILE A 127 -1.61 -16.56 -6.18
N PRO A 128 -0.38 -16.63 -6.72
CA PRO A 128 0.83 -16.49 -5.91
C PRO A 128 0.92 -15.09 -5.28
N VAL A 129 1.16 -15.01 -3.98
CA VAL A 129 1.30 -13.72 -3.28
C VAL A 129 2.54 -13.74 -2.40
N GLU A 130 3.37 -12.71 -2.49
CA GLU A 130 4.51 -12.46 -1.60
C GLU A 130 4.23 -11.24 -0.72
N ILE A 131 4.74 -11.25 0.52
CA ILE A 131 4.63 -10.11 1.44
C ILE A 131 6.02 -9.57 1.76
N VAL A 132 6.19 -8.26 1.62
CA VAL A 132 7.39 -7.50 2.00
C VAL A 132 7.01 -6.51 3.09
N VAL A 133 7.52 -6.74 4.30
CA VAL A 133 7.29 -5.83 5.43
C VAL A 133 8.39 -4.78 5.46
N VAL A 134 8.01 -3.50 5.54
CA VAL A 134 8.93 -2.37 5.69
C VAL A 134 8.92 -1.89 7.14
N ALA A 135 10.11 -1.86 7.76
CA ALA A 135 10.33 -1.55 9.17
C ALA A 135 11.54 -0.58 9.34
N ASP A 136 11.53 0.51 8.56
CA ASP A 136 12.66 1.41 8.38
C ASP A 136 12.84 2.46 9.49
N ASP A 137 11.90 2.61 10.43
CA ASP A 137 11.99 3.63 11.47
C ASP A 137 13.07 3.32 12.52
N VAL A 138 14.18 4.06 12.48
CA VAL A 138 15.32 3.91 13.40
C VAL A 138 15.27 4.82 14.62
N ALA A 139 14.20 5.59 14.82
CA ALA A 139 14.09 6.56 15.93
C ALA A 139 14.22 5.91 17.32
N LEU A 140 13.81 4.65 17.45
CA LEU A 140 13.85 3.87 18.69
C LEU A 140 14.82 2.69 18.60
N ARG A 141 15.92 2.82 17.83
CA ARG A 141 16.87 1.72 17.56
C ARG A 141 17.44 1.04 18.80
N ASP A 142 17.55 1.76 19.92
CA ASP A 142 18.13 1.25 21.17
C ASP A 142 17.09 0.55 22.08
N THR A 143 15.79 0.67 21.77
CA THR A 143 14.69 0.12 22.59
C THR A 143 13.75 -0.81 21.81
N VAL A 144 13.81 -0.78 20.47
CA VAL A 144 12.96 -1.56 19.56
C VAL A 144 13.81 -2.34 18.58
N GLU A 145 13.70 -3.67 18.68
CA GLU A 145 14.30 -4.63 17.76
C GLU A 145 13.93 -4.31 16.29
N PRO A 146 14.84 -4.52 15.31
CA PRO A 146 14.60 -4.20 13.91
C PRO A 146 13.25 -4.70 13.36
N ALA A 147 12.88 -5.95 13.68
CA ALA A 147 11.63 -6.56 13.21
C ALA A 147 10.34 -5.93 13.78
N ARG A 148 10.45 -5.07 14.81
CA ARG A 148 9.34 -4.38 15.49
C ARG A 148 9.30 -2.88 15.20
N ARG A 149 10.27 -2.35 14.44
CA ARG A 149 10.30 -0.94 14.03
C ARG A 149 9.13 -0.62 13.11
N ARG A 150 8.64 0.62 13.15
CA ARG A 150 7.55 1.07 12.28
C ARG A 150 8.03 1.15 10.83
N GLY A 151 7.11 0.99 9.88
CA GLY A 151 7.34 1.32 8.47
C GLY A 151 6.87 2.74 8.19
N ILE A 152 7.77 3.63 7.76
CA ILE A 152 7.49 5.05 7.52
C ILE A 152 7.90 5.45 6.10
N ALA A 153 8.51 6.63 5.92
CA ALA A 153 8.72 7.25 4.61
C ALA A 153 9.58 6.42 3.65
N GLY A 154 10.49 5.57 4.16
CA GLY A 154 11.33 4.70 3.33
C GLY A 154 10.52 3.71 2.46
N THR A 155 9.28 3.42 2.84
CA THR A 155 8.36 2.56 2.08
C THR A 155 8.23 2.96 0.61
N VAL A 156 8.23 4.26 0.29
CA VAL A 156 8.13 4.73 -1.12
C VAL A 156 9.33 4.32 -1.98
N LEU A 157 10.52 4.21 -1.38
CA LEU A 157 11.72 3.75 -2.07
C LEU A 157 11.60 2.27 -2.43
N ILE A 158 11.02 1.49 -1.52
CA ILE A 158 10.73 0.06 -1.75
C ILE A 158 9.72 -0.11 -2.87
N HIS A 159 8.66 0.72 -2.92
CA HIS A 159 7.72 0.74 -4.05
C HIS A 159 8.44 1.00 -5.37
N LYS A 160 9.32 2.01 -5.41
CA LYS A 160 10.03 2.40 -6.63
C LYS A 160 10.98 1.32 -7.12
N LEU A 161 11.69 0.65 -6.21
CA LEU A 161 12.62 -0.44 -6.52
C LEU A 161 11.86 -1.68 -7.00
N ALA A 162 10.84 -2.12 -6.27
CA ALA A 162 10.03 -3.27 -6.64
C ALA A 162 9.30 -3.04 -7.98
N GLY A 163 8.73 -1.86 -8.19
CA GLY A 163 8.08 -1.51 -9.45
C GLY A 163 9.06 -1.50 -10.63
N ALA A 164 10.30 -1.06 -10.43
CA ALA A 164 11.35 -1.14 -11.45
C ALA A 164 11.77 -2.58 -11.75
N ALA A 165 11.84 -3.44 -10.75
CA ALA A 165 12.13 -4.87 -10.92
C ALA A 165 11.06 -5.59 -11.75
N ILE A 166 9.78 -5.30 -11.48
CA ILE A 166 8.66 -5.81 -12.28
C ILE A 166 8.77 -5.34 -13.73
N ARG A 167 9.11 -4.06 -13.96
CA ARG A 167 9.34 -3.53 -15.32
C ARG A 167 10.50 -4.20 -16.07
N ARG A 168 11.43 -4.83 -15.36
CA ARG A 168 12.52 -5.63 -15.93
C ARG A 168 12.14 -7.10 -16.14
N GLY A 169 10.90 -7.48 -15.85
CA GLY A 169 10.38 -8.84 -16.06
C GLY A 169 10.72 -9.82 -14.95
N GLN A 170 11.06 -9.35 -13.74
CA GLN A 170 11.23 -10.26 -12.59
C GLN A 170 9.89 -10.84 -12.15
N ASP A 171 9.92 -12.08 -11.67
CA ASP A 171 8.78 -12.76 -11.07
C ASP A 171 8.53 -12.28 -9.62
N ALA A 172 7.42 -12.72 -9.02
CA ALA A 172 7.02 -12.26 -7.69
C ALA A 172 8.09 -12.56 -6.62
N GLY A 173 8.71 -13.73 -6.69
CA GLY A 173 9.78 -14.15 -5.77
C GLY A 173 11.03 -13.27 -5.87
N GLY A 174 11.51 -13.01 -7.09
CA GLY A 174 12.67 -12.13 -7.33
C GLY A 174 12.41 -10.70 -6.91
N VAL A 175 11.22 -10.16 -7.23
CA VAL A 175 10.81 -8.82 -6.79
C VAL A 175 10.76 -8.73 -5.27
N ALA A 176 10.15 -9.71 -4.61
CA ALA A 176 10.05 -9.75 -3.15
C ALA A 176 11.43 -9.89 -2.48
N ALA A 177 12.32 -10.72 -3.02
CA ALA A 177 13.68 -10.88 -2.52
C ALA A 177 14.48 -9.56 -2.59
N LEU A 178 14.44 -8.87 -3.74
CA LEU A 178 15.08 -7.57 -3.90
C LEU A 178 14.51 -6.53 -2.92
N ALA A 179 13.18 -6.46 -2.82
CA ALA A 179 12.50 -5.50 -1.95
C ALA A 179 12.79 -5.76 -0.47
N ARG A 180 12.85 -7.02 -0.02
CA ARG A 180 13.24 -7.39 1.35
C ARG A 180 14.69 -7.01 1.65
N ALA A 181 15.62 -7.29 0.74
CA ALA A 181 17.02 -6.90 0.91
C ALA A 181 17.17 -5.38 1.03
N ALA A 182 16.53 -4.62 0.14
CA ALA A 182 16.54 -3.16 0.20
C ALA A 182 15.88 -2.62 1.47
N ALA A 183 14.79 -3.22 1.94
CA ALA A 183 14.12 -2.82 3.18
C ALA A 183 14.95 -3.11 4.44
N ALA A 184 15.78 -4.16 4.42
CA ALA A 184 16.64 -4.52 5.55
C ALA A 184 17.78 -3.49 5.77
N ASP A 185 18.28 -2.89 4.69
CA ASP A 185 19.35 -1.89 4.73
C ASP A 185 18.85 -0.44 4.82
N LEU A 186 17.52 -0.24 4.88
CA LEU A 186 16.89 1.08 4.89
C LEU A 186 16.66 1.59 6.31
N GLY A 187 17.06 2.84 6.57
CA GLY A 187 16.80 3.54 7.83
C GLY A 187 16.23 4.94 7.60
N THR A 188 15.17 5.27 8.34
CA THR A 188 14.50 6.56 8.32
C THR A 188 14.27 7.03 9.75
N MET A 189 14.35 8.34 10.00
CA MET A 189 14.02 8.94 11.29
C MET A 189 13.23 10.23 11.08
N GLY A 190 12.20 10.44 11.88
CA GLY A 190 11.36 11.63 11.85
C GLY A 190 11.32 12.37 13.19
N VAL A 191 11.02 13.66 13.14
CA VAL A 191 10.76 14.53 14.31
C VAL A 191 9.51 15.38 14.03
N ALA A 192 8.75 15.70 15.07
CA ALA A 192 7.56 16.54 14.97
C ALA A 192 7.59 17.65 16.05
N LEU A 193 7.19 18.87 15.67
CA LEU A 193 7.06 20.01 16.57
C LEU A 193 5.62 20.18 17.10
N GLY A 194 4.67 19.39 16.59
CA GLY A 194 3.26 19.42 16.97
C GLY A 194 2.53 18.18 16.44
N ALA A 195 1.41 17.86 17.06
CA ALA A 195 0.57 16.72 16.66
C ALA A 195 -0.30 17.07 15.45
N CYS A 196 -0.66 16.04 14.67
CA CYS A 196 -1.75 16.15 13.70
C CYS A 196 -3.11 16.06 14.41
N THR A 197 -4.18 16.48 13.71
CA THR A 197 -5.55 16.38 14.21
C THR A 197 -6.37 15.55 13.23
N VAL A 198 -6.90 14.42 13.70
CA VAL A 198 -7.75 13.56 12.85
C VAL A 198 -9.10 14.23 12.58
N PRO A 199 -9.74 14.03 11.41
CA PRO A 199 -11.00 14.68 11.08
C PRO A 199 -12.11 14.44 12.11
N THR A 200 -12.17 13.23 12.67
CA THR A 200 -13.19 12.79 13.64
C THR A 200 -12.96 13.25 15.08
N ALA A 201 -11.78 13.78 15.41
CA ALA A 201 -11.46 14.34 16.72
C ALA A 201 -11.31 15.87 16.59
N GLY A 202 -12.13 16.61 17.33
CA GLY A 202 -12.21 18.09 17.27
C GLY A 202 -12.92 18.57 16.02
#